data_AF-A0AAN8FRJ0-F1
#
_entry.id   AF-A0AAN8FRJ0-F1
#
_cell.length_a   1.000
_cell.length_b   1.000
_cell.length_c   1.000
_cell.angle_alpha   90.00
_cell.angle_beta   90.00
_cell.angle_gamma   90.00
#
_symmetry.space_group_name_H-M   'P 1'
#
loop_
_entity.id
_entity.type
_entity.pdbx_description
1 polymer ?
#
loop_
_entity_poly.entity_id
_entity_poly.type
_entity_poly.pdbx_seq_one_letter_code
_entity_poly.pdbx_strand_id
1 'polypeptide(L)' 'MMFCFFFIFGFPVMASAIKGKILAVIGDEDTVVGFLLGGVGELNKARKPNYLIVDKQTGVQEIEEAFKSFVAR' A
#
# COMPACT_ATOMS: atom_id res chain seq x y z
N MET A 1 -8.98 -2.59 -36.65
CA MET A 1 -8.75 -3.59 -35.58
C MET A 1 -7.31 -4.12 -35.67
N MET A 2 -6.31 -3.29 -35.34
CA MET A 2 -4.89 -3.68 -35.22
C MET A 2 -4.03 -2.60 -34.52
N PHE A 3 -4.54 -1.38 -34.31
CA PHE A 3 -3.73 -0.24 -33.83
C PHE A 3 -3.68 -0.03 -32.30
N CYS A 4 -4.17 -0.96 -31.48
CA CYS A 4 -4.24 -0.77 -30.02
C CYS A 4 -3.39 -1.80 -29.25
N PHE A 5 -2.16 -2.06 -29.71
CA PHE A 5 -1.22 -2.93 -28.97
C PHE A 5 0.15 -2.30 -28.71
N PHE A 6 0.34 -1.01 -29.03
CA PHE A 6 1.65 -0.35 -28.93
C PHE A 6 1.72 0.81 -27.92
N PHE A 7 0.79 0.89 -26.96
CA PHE A 7 0.78 2.00 -25.97
C PHE A 7 0.85 1.57 -24.49
N ILE A 8 1.30 0.34 -24.20
CA ILE A 8 1.45 -0.16 -22.80
C ILE A 8 2.94 -0.34 -22.42
N PHE A 9 3.87 0.36 -23.09
CA PHE A 9 5.26 0.42 -22.64
C PHE A 9 5.65 1.88 -22.41
N GLY A 10 5.43 2.38 -21.20
CA GLY A 10 5.75 3.78 -20.89
C GLY A 10 5.60 4.26 -19.46
N PHE A 11 5.08 3.47 -18.52
CA PHE A 11 5.24 3.79 -17.10
C PHE A 11 6.33 2.91 -16.51
N PRO A 12 7.49 3.48 -16.11
CA PRO A 12 8.37 2.79 -15.20
C PRO A 12 7.61 2.65 -13.88
N VAL A 13 6.91 1.54 -13.70
CA VAL A 13 6.50 1.06 -12.38
C VAL A 13 7.78 1.04 -11.55
N MET A 14 7.83 1.95 -10.58
CA MET A 14 8.94 2.15 -9.66
C MET A 14 9.00 0.98 -8.69
N ALA A 15 9.28 -0.22 -9.20
CA ALA A 15 9.60 -1.38 -8.41
C ALA A 15 11.06 -1.27 -7.94
N SER A 16 11.32 -0.28 -7.08
CA SER A 16 12.53 -0.28 -6.26
C SER A 16 12.33 -1.35 -5.19
N ALA A 17 12.55 -2.61 -5.57
CA ALA A 17 12.53 -3.75 -4.67
C ALA A 17 13.79 -3.69 -3.78
N ILE A 18 13.77 -2.78 -2.81
CA ILE A 18 14.76 -2.74 -1.74
C ILE A 18 14.46 -3.96 -0.85
N LYS A 19 15.25 -5.01 -1.05
CA LYS A 19 15.19 -6.26 -0.28
C LYS A 19 15.34 -5.94 1.21
N GLY A 20 14.25 -6.03 1.97
CA GLY A 20 14.20 -5.72 3.41
C GLY A 20 13.29 -4.56 3.80
N LYS A 21 12.71 -3.82 2.85
CA LYS A 21 11.66 -2.83 3.15
C LYS A 21 10.28 -3.45 3.00
N ILE A 22 9.52 -3.45 4.09
CA ILE A 22 8.11 -3.83 4.11
C ILE A 22 7.27 -2.65 3.62
N LEU A 23 6.27 -2.93 2.78
CA LEU A 23 5.34 -1.90 2.32
C LEU A 23 4.28 -1.66 3.39
N ALA A 24 3.96 -0.39 3.64
CA ALA A 24 2.84 0.03 4.46
C ALA A 24 1.81 0.75 3.60
N VAL A 25 0.52 0.44 3.78
CA VAL A 25 -0.57 0.97 2.95
C VAL A 25 -1.54 1.74 3.83
N ILE A 26 -1.85 2.98 3.47
CA ILE A 26 -2.94 3.75 4.09
C ILE A 26 -3.93 4.07 2.99
N GLY A 27 -5.20 3.73 3.17
CA GLY A 27 -6.24 4.05 2.20
C GLY A 27 -7.58 3.44 2.53
N ASP A 28 -8.56 3.69 1.67
CA ASP A 28 -9.90 3.12 1.78
C ASP A 28 -9.89 1.59 1.65
N GLU A 29 -10.95 0.96 2.14
CA GLU A 29 -11.11 -0.49 2.15
C GLU A 29 -10.82 -1.14 0.79
N ASP A 30 -11.37 -0.59 -0.29
CA ASP A 30 -11.16 -1.10 -1.65
C ASP A 30 -9.69 -1.10 -2.08
N THR A 31 -8.94 -0.08 -1.65
CA THR A 31 -7.51 0.07 -1.98
C THR A 31 -6.70 -0.92 -1.17
N VAL A 32 -6.96 -1.03 0.13
CA VAL A 32 -6.27 -1.97 1.03
C VAL A 32 -6.52 -3.41 0.58
N VAL A 33 -7.75 -3.75 0.20
CA VAL A 33 -8.09 -5.07 -0.35
C VAL A 33 -7.33 -5.34 -1.65
N GLY A 34 -7.23 -4.36 -2.56
CA GLY A 34 -6.43 -4.49 -3.78
C GLY A 34 -4.95 -4.82 -3.51
N PHE A 35 -4.35 -4.19 -2.50
CA PHE A 35 -2.96 -4.47 -2.11
C PHE A 35 -2.78 -5.83 -1.42
N LEU A 36 -3.75 -6.24 -0.59
CA LEU A 36 -3.77 -7.57 0.02
C LEU A 36 -3.84 -8.67 -1.05
N LEU A 37 -4.66 -8.48 -2.08
CA LEU A 37 -4.74 -9.39 -3.24
C LEU A 37 -3.47 -9.36 -4.09
N GLY A 38 -2.76 -8.23 -4.13
CA GLY A 38 -1.44 -8.08 -4.78
C GLY A 38 -0.28 -8.74 -4.02
N GLY A 39 -0.53 -9.39 -2.89
CA GLY A 39 0.49 -10.05 -2.06
C GLY A 39 1.22 -9.10 -1.10
N VAL A 40 0.71 -7.88 -0.91
CA VAL A 40 1.22 -6.90 0.04
C VAL A 40 0.38 -6.97 1.32
N GLY A 41 0.67 -7.99 2.13
CA GLY A 41 -0.10 -8.31 3.34
C GLY A 41 0.74 -9.00 4.41
N GLU A 42 1.98 -8.54 4.61
CA GLU A 42 2.87 -9.16 5.60
C GLU A 42 2.52 -8.70 7.01
N LEU A 43 2.30 -9.67 7.90
CA LEU A 43 2.05 -9.42 9.32
C LEU A 43 3.36 -9.58 10.06
N ASN A 44 3.84 -8.48 10.65
CA ASN A 44 5.08 -8.53 11.40
C ASN A 44 4.93 -9.42 12.65
N LYS A 45 6.04 -9.90 13.24
CA LYS A 45 6.03 -10.81 14.40
C LYS A 45 5.27 -10.28 15.63
N ALA A 46 5.10 -8.96 15.72
CA ALA A 46 4.30 -8.28 16.74
C ALA A 46 2.78 -8.25 16.44
N ARG A 47 2.31 -8.99 15.43
CA ARG A 47 0.91 -9.00 14.93
C ARG A 47 0.36 -7.64 14.51
N LYS A 48 1.22 -6.66 14.28
CA LYS A 48 0.79 -5.32 13.84
C LYS A 48 0.58 -5.34 12.32
N PRO A 49 -0.62 -4.99 11.81
CA PRO A 49 -0.87 -4.93 10.39
C PRO A 49 -0.05 -3.83 9.75
N ASN A 50 0.36 -4.06 8.50
CA ASN A 50 1.08 -3.10 7.68
C ASN A 50 0.13 -2.19 6.88
N TYR A 51 -1.14 -2.13 7.26
CA TYR A 51 -2.11 -1.29 6.60
C TYR A 51 -3.02 -0.60 7.60
N LEU A 52 -3.50 0.58 7.22
CA LEU A 52 -4.57 1.30 7.90
C LEU A 52 -5.72 1.49 6.91
N ILE A 53 -6.89 0.96 7.27
CA ILE A 53 -8.13 1.23 6.55
C ILE A 53 -8.64 2.59 7.03
N VAL A 54 -8.77 3.53 6.11
CA VAL A 54 -9.33 4.85 6.39
C VAL A 54 -10.80 4.82 5.99
N ASP A 55 -11.67 5.22 6.90
CA ASP A 55 -13.07 5.48 6.66
C ASP A 55 -13.37 6.96 6.93
N LYS A 56 -14.57 7.43 6.56
CA LYS A 56 -15.04 8.79 6.85
C LYS A 56 -15.13 9.07 8.35
N GLN A 57 -15.23 8.02 9.17
CA GLN A 57 -15.26 8.13 10.62
C GLN A 57 -13.86 8.15 11.26
N THR A 58 -12.81 7.82 10.50
CA THR A 58 -11.44 7.76 11.03
C THR A 58 -10.92 9.17 11.29
N GLY A 59 -10.48 9.43 12.52
CA GLY A 59 -9.95 10.73 12.89
C GLY A 59 -8.60 11.00 12.22
N VAL A 60 -8.34 12.25 11.83
CA VAL A 60 -7.04 12.68 11.28
C VAL A 60 -5.89 12.32 12.24
N GLN A 61 -6.16 12.33 13.54
CA GLN A 61 -5.21 11.95 14.59
C GLN A 61 -4.73 10.50 14.46
N GLU A 62 -5.64 9.55 14.18
CA GLU A 62 -5.29 8.13 14.00
C GLU A 62 -4.44 7.93 12.75
N ILE A 63 -4.72 8.69 11.69
CA ILE A 63 -3.94 8.68 10.44
C ILE A 63 -2.52 9.18 10.72
N GLU A 64 -2.35 10.26 11.48
CA GLU A 64 -1.05 10.80 11.85
C GLU A 64 -0.25 9.84 12.73
N GLU A 65 -0.88 9.17 13.69
CA GLU A 65 -0.24 8.17 14.53
C GLU A 65 0.21 6.94 13.74
N ALA A 66 -0.65 6.45 12.84
CA ALA A 66 -0.32 5.35 11.95
C ALA A 66 0.83 5.72 11.00
N PHE A 67 0.79 6.93 10.41
CA PHE A 67 1.86 7.44 9.55
C PHE A 67 3.19 7.53 10.28
N LYS A 68 3.21 8.10 11.50
CA LYS A 68 4.41 8.14 12.34
C LYS A 68 4.94 6.74 12.64
N SER A 69 4.05 5.78 12.94
CA SER A 69 4.44 4.39 13.19
C SER A 69 4.99 3.67 11.95
N PHE A 70 4.57 4.04 10.74
CA PHE A 70 5.07 3.44 9.50
C PHE A 70 6.38 4.05 9.04
N VAL A 71 6.60 5.36 9.30
CA VAL A 71 7.85 6.05 8.97
C VAL A 71 8.97 5.72 9.98
N ALA A 72 8.65 5.49 11.25
CA ALA A 72 9.63 5.18 12.29
C ALA A 72 10.22 3.76 12.24
N ARG A 73 9.84 2.94 11.25
CA ARG A 73 10.13 1.50 11.19
C ARG A 73 11.28 1.15 10.26
#